data_AF-F3GIX0-F1
#
_entry.id   AF-F3GIX0-F1
#
_cell.length_a   1.000
_cell.length_b   1.000
_cell.length_c   1.000
_cell.angle_alpha   90.00
_cell.angle_beta   90.00
_cell.angle_gamma   90.00
#
_symmetry.space_group_name_H-M   'P 1'
#
loop_
_entity.id
_entity.type
_entity.pdbx_description
1 polymer ?
#
loop_
_entity_poly.entity_id
_entity_poly.type
_entity_poly.pdbx_seq_one_letter_code
_entity_poly.pdbx_strand_id
1 'polypeptide(L)'
;NKPAKNCHIKDGRGHPPEAGDSNAVSMLVRLSIPDDPAYADLIKRNGVLPEPVYGGQLQDMSNPGVAPEGKVRVEYDALTVEFRDGTSVELRQPTLRITQLGYGPMHPDTHISARVAPPMIGLGLLEAIADDAILANADPDDKNADGISGRPNWVWDDAQQKVVMGRFGWKAGQPNLNQQNVHAFSGDMGLTTSLRPFDDCTPAQTDCLAAPNGNGPDGEPEVSDNILRLVEFYTRNLGVPARRKVDDPQVLAGKNLFFQAGCQQCHTPAFKTRSDAAEPELANQEIRPYSDLLLHDMGEGLADNRTEFQATGSEW
;
A
#
# COMPACT_ATOMS: atom_id res chain seq x y z
N ASN A 1 15.39 -12.68 0.36
CA ASN A 1 15.09 -11.27 0.74
C ASN A 1 15.07 -10.39 -0.50
N LYS A 2 13.98 -9.65 -0.74
CA LYS A 2 13.84 -8.67 -1.84
C LYS A 2 14.47 -7.33 -1.41
N PRO A 3 15.54 -6.80 -2.02
CA PRO A 3 16.01 -5.45 -1.68
C PRO A 3 14.98 -4.39 -2.11
N ALA A 4 14.77 -3.35 -1.29
CA ALA A 4 13.76 -2.31 -1.52
C ALA A 4 13.79 -1.67 -2.94
N LYS A 5 14.97 -1.56 -3.55
CA LYS A 5 15.14 -1.07 -4.95
C LYS A 5 14.52 -1.96 -6.02
N ASN A 6 14.30 -3.23 -5.72
CA ASN A 6 13.65 -4.16 -6.64
C ASN A 6 12.13 -4.06 -6.56
N CYS A 7 11.58 -3.63 -5.42
CA CYS A 7 10.17 -3.30 -5.28
C CYS A 7 9.88 -1.92 -5.89
N HIS A 8 10.69 -0.91 -5.53
CA HIS A 8 10.57 0.47 -5.98
C HIS A 8 11.67 0.79 -7.01
N ILE A 9 11.39 0.47 -8.28
CA ILE A 9 12.38 0.54 -9.36
C ILE A 9 12.86 1.98 -9.54
N LYS A 10 14.10 2.26 -9.12
CA LYS A 10 14.68 3.61 -9.06
C LYS A 10 13.79 4.59 -8.28
N ASP A 11 13.22 4.12 -7.18
CA ASP A 11 12.26 4.84 -6.32
C ASP A 11 10.93 5.18 -7.02
N GLY A 12 10.74 4.64 -8.22
CA GLY A 12 9.53 4.75 -9.01
C GLY A 12 8.53 3.65 -8.72
N ARG A 13 7.47 3.66 -9.52
CA ARG A 13 6.40 2.67 -9.48
C ARG A 13 6.91 1.30 -9.93
N GLY A 14 6.46 0.25 -9.27
CA GLY A 14 6.63 -1.13 -9.70
C GLY A 14 5.79 -1.48 -10.93
N HIS A 15 5.76 -2.77 -11.27
CA HIS A 15 4.90 -3.34 -12.30
C HIS A 15 4.45 -4.77 -11.94
N PRO A 16 3.29 -5.22 -12.45
CA PRO A 16 2.93 -6.64 -12.41
C PRO A 16 3.97 -7.51 -13.14
N PRO A 17 4.08 -8.81 -12.82
CA PRO A 17 4.94 -9.73 -13.56
C PRO A 17 4.48 -9.87 -15.02
N GLU A 18 5.43 -9.96 -15.94
CA GLU A 18 5.19 -10.24 -17.36
C GLU A 18 5.24 -11.74 -17.67
N ALA A 19 4.81 -12.10 -18.89
CA ALA A 19 4.85 -13.49 -19.35
C ALA A 19 6.30 -14.00 -19.41
N GLY A 20 6.60 -15.04 -18.64
CA GLY A 20 7.94 -15.63 -18.54
C GLY A 20 8.72 -15.20 -17.30
N ASP A 21 8.22 -14.23 -16.53
CA ASP A 21 8.88 -13.82 -15.29
C ASP A 21 8.87 -14.94 -14.25
N SER A 22 10.01 -15.07 -13.56
CA SER A 22 10.18 -16.09 -12.52
C SER A 22 9.50 -15.75 -11.19
N ASN A 23 9.15 -14.47 -10.98
CA ASN A 23 8.60 -13.91 -9.75
C ASN A 23 7.88 -12.57 -9.98
N ALA A 24 7.15 -12.11 -8.98
CA ALA A 24 6.50 -10.80 -8.93
C ALA A 24 7.25 -9.87 -7.95
N VAL A 25 8.43 -9.36 -8.34
CA VAL A 25 9.28 -8.64 -7.37
C VAL A 25 8.70 -7.30 -6.93
N SER A 26 8.04 -6.57 -7.84
CA SER A 26 7.49 -5.22 -7.57
C SER A 26 5.97 -5.19 -7.42
N MET A 27 5.37 -6.37 -7.21
CA MET A 27 3.95 -6.55 -6.91
C MET A 27 3.80 -7.56 -5.77
N LEU A 28 2.98 -7.23 -4.78
CA LEU A 28 2.64 -8.09 -3.65
C LEU A 28 1.22 -8.61 -3.79
N VAL A 29 0.94 -9.75 -3.18
CA VAL A 29 -0.41 -10.33 -3.10
C VAL A 29 -0.81 -10.41 -1.63
N ARG A 30 -1.75 -9.56 -1.23
CA ARG A 30 -2.35 -9.56 0.10
C ARG A 30 -3.44 -10.62 0.18
N LEU A 31 -3.50 -11.31 1.31
CA LEU A 31 -4.46 -12.36 1.60
C LEU A 31 -5.25 -11.99 2.87
N SER A 32 -6.50 -12.42 2.92
CA SER A 32 -7.34 -12.40 4.12
C SER A 32 -8.53 -13.34 3.93
N ILE A 33 -9.32 -13.52 4.98
CA ILE A 33 -10.68 -14.07 4.91
C ILE A 33 -11.67 -13.00 5.37
N PRO A 34 -13.00 -13.17 5.18
CA PRO A 34 -13.99 -12.25 5.70
C PRO A 34 -13.81 -11.99 7.20
N ASP A 35 -14.03 -10.74 7.60
CA ASP A 35 -13.94 -10.35 9.00
C ASP A 35 -14.97 -11.11 9.85
N ASP A 36 -14.51 -11.61 11.00
CA ASP A 36 -15.33 -12.29 11.98
C ASP A 36 -15.28 -11.51 13.32
N PRO A 37 -16.43 -11.10 13.88
CA PRO A 37 -16.50 -10.41 15.18
C PRO A 37 -15.78 -11.12 16.33
N ALA A 38 -15.62 -12.45 16.27
CA ALA A 38 -14.85 -13.22 17.25
C ALA A 38 -13.36 -12.80 17.29
N TYR A 39 -12.84 -12.20 16.21
CA TYR A 39 -11.47 -11.74 16.06
C TYR A 39 -11.36 -10.22 15.98
N ALA A 40 -12.35 -9.48 16.50
CA ALA A 40 -12.40 -8.02 16.40
C ALA A 40 -11.12 -7.31 16.92
N ASP A 41 -10.52 -7.80 18.00
CA ASP A 41 -9.27 -7.23 18.54
C ASP A 41 -8.07 -7.48 17.61
N LEU A 42 -8.04 -8.63 16.93
CA LEU A 42 -7.01 -8.95 15.94
C LEU A 42 -7.18 -8.05 14.71
N ILE A 43 -8.40 -7.94 14.19
CA ILE A 43 -8.73 -7.11 13.02
C ILE A 43 -8.42 -5.63 13.32
N LYS A 44 -8.74 -5.16 14.53
CA LYS A 44 -8.41 -3.80 14.95
C LYS A 44 -6.91 -3.49 14.92
N ARG A 45 -6.06 -4.47 15.23
CA ARG A 45 -4.59 -4.30 15.29
C ARG A 45 -3.92 -4.57 13.95
N ASN A 46 -4.37 -5.58 13.23
CA ASN A 46 -3.75 -6.05 11.98
C ASN A 46 -4.40 -5.45 10.73
N GLY A 47 -5.58 -4.87 10.87
CA GLY A 47 -6.42 -4.38 9.77
C GLY A 47 -7.23 -5.47 9.08
N VAL A 48 -6.88 -6.74 9.22
CA VAL A 48 -7.58 -7.85 8.57
C VAL A 48 -7.56 -9.10 9.45
N LEU A 49 -8.48 -10.02 9.16
CA LEU A 49 -8.32 -11.42 9.54
C LEU A 49 -7.45 -12.15 8.49
N PRO A 50 -6.18 -12.49 8.79
CA PRO A 50 -5.28 -13.11 7.81
C PRO A 50 -5.77 -14.48 7.35
N GLU A 51 -5.32 -14.90 6.17
CA GLU A 51 -5.57 -16.27 5.71
C GLU A 51 -4.84 -17.25 6.66
N PRO A 52 -5.49 -18.31 7.16
CA PRO A 52 -4.98 -19.12 8.26
C PRO A 52 -3.71 -19.94 7.95
N VAL A 53 -3.44 -20.25 6.69
CA VAL A 53 -2.31 -21.07 6.23
C VAL A 53 -1.15 -20.19 5.73
N TYR A 54 -1.46 -19.10 5.05
CA TYR A 54 -0.54 -18.24 4.29
C TYR A 54 -0.41 -16.82 4.86
N GLY A 55 -1.13 -16.49 5.93
CA GLY A 55 -1.02 -15.21 6.60
C GLY A 55 -1.65 -14.05 5.82
N GLY A 56 -1.12 -12.84 6.01
CA GLY A 56 -1.66 -11.60 5.41
C GLY A 56 -1.07 -11.23 4.06
N GLN A 57 0.00 -11.91 3.62
CA GLN A 57 0.73 -11.61 2.38
C GLN A 57 1.41 -12.88 1.87
N LEU A 58 1.15 -13.24 0.60
CA LEU A 58 1.76 -14.40 -0.03
C LEU A 58 3.22 -14.16 -0.42
N GLN A 59 4.09 -15.10 -0.06
CA GLN A 59 5.51 -15.12 -0.42
C GLN A 59 5.79 -16.03 -1.62
N ASP A 60 5.97 -15.42 -2.80
CA ASP A 60 6.25 -16.13 -4.07
C ASP A 60 7.71 -16.67 -4.20
N MET A 61 8.53 -16.33 -3.21
CA MET A 61 9.93 -16.72 -3.04
C MET A 61 10.18 -17.09 -1.57
N SER A 62 11.22 -17.90 -1.34
CA SER A 62 11.62 -18.35 -0.01
C SER A 62 13.14 -18.41 0.11
N ASN A 63 13.62 -18.55 1.35
CA ASN A 63 15.02 -18.84 1.64
C ASN A 63 15.38 -20.28 1.22
N PRO A 64 16.67 -20.57 0.93
CA PRO A 64 17.12 -21.91 0.61
C PRO A 64 16.71 -22.91 1.71
N GLY A 65 16.12 -24.03 1.31
CA GLY A 65 15.65 -25.07 2.25
C GLY A 65 14.22 -24.89 2.74
N VAL A 66 13.56 -23.77 2.45
CA VAL A 66 12.14 -23.54 2.73
C VAL A 66 11.36 -23.49 1.41
N ALA A 67 10.19 -24.12 1.35
CA ALA A 67 9.33 -24.05 0.17
C ALA A 67 8.69 -22.66 0.03
N PRO A 68 8.62 -22.07 -1.18
CA PRO A 68 7.78 -20.90 -1.42
C PRO A 68 6.32 -21.20 -1.10
N GLU A 69 5.56 -20.18 -0.72
CA GLU A 69 4.14 -20.34 -0.39
C GLU A 69 3.29 -20.64 -1.62
N GLY A 70 3.68 -20.11 -2.77
CA GLY A 70 3.03 -20.37 -4.05
C GLY A 70 3.71 -19.63 -5.19
N LYS A 71 3.10 -19.68 -6.36
CA LYS A 71 3.51 -18.94 -7.55
C LYS A 71 2.39 -18.05 -8.04
N VAL A 72 2.71 -16.76 -8.13
CA VAL A 72 1.81 -15.71 -8.61
C VAL A 72 1.96 -15.56 -10.13
N ARG A 73 0.81 -15.54 -10.82
CA ARG A 73 0.69 -15.24 -12.24
C ARG A 73 -0.43 -14.23 -12.45
N VAL A 74 -0.25 -13.36 -13.44
CA VAL A 74 -1.30 -12.43 -13.88
C VAL A 74 -1.60 -12.73 -15.32
N GLU A 75 -2.84 -13.10 -15.58
CA GLU A 75 -3.40 -13.22 -16.93
C GLU A 75 -4.19 -11.96 -17.24
N TYR A 76 -4.40 -11.68 -18.53
CA TYR A 76 -5.13 -10.49 -18.95
C TYR A 76 -6.12 -10.85 -20.03
N ASP A 77 -7.36 -10.41 -19.84
CA ASP A 77 -8.40 -10.42 -20.85
C ASP A 77 -8.55 -9.01 -21.44
N ALA A 78 -8.93 -8.95 -22.72
CA ALA A 78 -9.25 -7.68 -23.37
C ALA A 78 -10.67 -7.23 -23.00
N LEU A 79 -10.81 -5.98 -22.58
CA LEU A 79 -12.09 -5.35 -22.28
C LEU A 79 -12.26 -4.10 -23.16
N THR A 80 -13.15 -4.19 -24.15
CA THR A 80 -13.48 -3.03 -24.99
C THR A 80 -14.48 -2.12 -24.28
N VAL A 81 -14.11 -0.86 -24.11
CA VAL A 81 -14.97 0.19 -23.57
C VAL A 81 -15.26 1.20 -24.67
N GLU A 82 -16.54 1.51 -24.88
CA GLU A 82 -16.99 2.54 -25.82
C GLU A 82 -17.43 3.79 -25.05
N PHE A 83 -16.85 4.93 -25.41
CA PHE A 83 -17.23 6.23 -24.87
C PHE A 83 -18.49 6.76 -25.54
N ARG A 84 -19.12 7.77 -24.91
CA ARG A 84 -20.36 8.39 -25.40
C ARG A 84 -20.24 9.02 -26.80
N ASP A 85 -19.01 9.35 -27.23
CA ASP A 85 -18.72 9.90 -28.55
C ASP A 85 -18.47 8.83 -29.62
N GLY A 86 -18.60 7.55 -29.28
CA GLY A 86 -18.37 6.40 -30.17
C GLY A 86 -16.90 5.97 -30.25
N THR A 87 -15.98 6.62 -29.52
CA THR A 87 -14.59 6.18 -29.44
C THR A 87 -14.51 4.88 -28.63
N SER A 88 -13.91 3.83 -29.19
CA SER A 88 -13.61 2.60 -28.45
C SER A 88 -12.15 2.53 -28.03
N VAL A 89 -11.92 2.08 -26.80
CA VAL A 89 -10.58 1.73 -26.29
C VAL A 89 -10.58 0.31 -25.75
N GLU A 90 -9.47 -0.38 -25.90
CA GLU A 90 -9.26 -1.71 -25.33
C GLU A 90 -8.45 -1.59 -24.04
N LEU A 91 -9.03 -2.05 -22.93
CA LEU A 91 -8.40 -2.14 -21.62
C LEU A 91 -7.91 -3.58 -21.39
N ARG A 92 -6.94 -3.72 -20.48
CA ARG A 92 -6.46 -5.02 -20.00
C ARG A 92 -7.07 -5.29 -18.63
N GLN A 93 -7.91 -6.32 -18.53
CA GLN A 93 -8.50 -6.75 -17.28
C GLN A 93 -7.64 -7.87 -16.66
N PRO A 94 -6.97 -7.64 -15.51
CA PRO A 94 -6.11 -8.63 -14.90
C PRO A 94 -6.90 -9.70 -14.15
N THR A 95 -6.48 -10.96 -14.31
CA THR A 95 -6.89 -12.09 -13.47
C THR A 95 -5.67 -12.64 -12.76
N LEU A 96 -5.68 -12.61 -11.43
CA LEU A 96 -4.61 -13.18 -10.61
C LEU A 96 -4.80 -14.70 -10.47
N ARG A 97 -3.72 -15.46 -10.67
CA ARG A 97 -3.67 -16.89 -10.38
C ARG A 97 -2.55 -17.19 -9.39
N ILE A 98 -2.91 -17.92 -8.34
CA ILE A 98 -1.95 -18.52 -7.41
C ILE A 98 -1.92 -20.02 -7.70
N THR A 99 -0.72 -20.55 -7.94
CA THR A 99 -0.49 -21.96 -8.27
C THR A 99 0.61 -22.52 -7.39
N GLN A 100 0.80 -23.85 -7.39
CA GLN A 100 1.91 -24.50 -6.67
C GLN A 100 1.95 -24.15 -5.17
N LEU A 101 0.79 -24.15 -4.52
CA LEU A 101 0.66 -23.90 -3.09
C LEU A 101 1.53 -24.85 -2.27
N GLY A 102 2.41 -24.29 -1.43
CA GLY A 102 3.43 -25.04 -0.70
C GLY A 102 2.95 -25.71 0.60
N TYR A 103 1.85 -25.22 1.17
CA TYR A 103 1.42 -25.56 2.55
C TYR A 103 -0.03 -26.07 2.62
N GLY A 104 -0.57 -26.57 1.49
CA GLY A 104 -1.94 -27.08 1.40
C GLY A 104 -2.93 -26.08 0.78
N PRO A 105 -4.23 -26.43 0.69
CA PRO A 105 -5.23 -25.53 0.14
C PRO A 105 -5.42 -24.29 1.03
N MET A 106 -5.68 -23.14 0.40
CA MET A 106 -6.17 -21.94 1.07
C MET A 106 -7.58 -22.16 1.62
N HIS A 107 -7.98 -21.34 2.59
CA HIS A 107 -9.37 -21.23 3.04
C HIS A 107 -10.31 -20.93 1.85
N PRO A 108 -11.50 -21.56 1.76
CA PRO A 108 -12.41 -21.38 0.63
C PRO A 108 -12.86 -19.93 0.42
N ASP A 109 -12.95 -19.16 1.50
CA ASP A 109 -13.36 -17.74 1.47
C ASP A 109 -12.16 -16.78 1.40
N THR A 110 -11.01 -17.20 0.87
CA THR A 110 -9.84 -16.32 0.78
C THR A 110 -10.10 -15.16 -0.19
N HIS A 111 -9.93 -13.93 0.31
CA HIS A 111 -9.89 -12.73 -0.50
C HIS A 111 -8.44 -12.41 -0.89
N ILE A 112 -8.25 -11.99 -2.14
CA ILE A 112 -6.92 -11.77 -2.71
C ILE A 112 -6.86 -10.37 -3.32
N SER A 113 -5.81 -9.63 -2.99
CA SER A 113 -5.60 -8.28 -3.49
C SER A 113 -4.17 -8.07 -3.99
N ALA A 114 -4.02 -7.76 -5.28
CA ALA A 114 -2.72 -7.46 -5.89
C ALA A 114 -2.36 -5.99 -5.69
N ARG A 115 -1.15 -5.73 -5.17
CA ARG A 115 -0.64 -4.39 -4.86
C ARG A 115 0.67 -4.14 -5.59
N VAL A 116 0.69 -3.23 -6.55
CA VAL A 116 1.93 -2.79 -7.19
C VAL A 116 2.63 -1.77 -6.29
N ALA A 117 3.94 -1.86 -6.12
CA ALA A 117 4.69 -0.90 -5.31
C ALA A 117 4.47 0.55 -5.79
N PRO A 118 4.00 1.48 -4.94
CA PRO A 118 3.86 2.90 -5.29
C PRO A 118 5.24 3.58 -5.37
N PRO A 119 5.35 4.76 -5.99
CA PRO A 119 6.59 5.53 -5.98
C PRO A 119 6.94 6.03 -4.56
N MET A 120 8.24 6.18 -4.27
CA MET A 120 8.75 6.60 -2.95
C MET A 120 9.00 8.11 -2.83
N ILE A 121 8.88 8.86 -3.92
CA ILE A 121 9.18 10.29 -3.96
C ILE A 121 8.14 11.11 -3.19
N GLY A 122 8.59 12.11 -2.43
CA GLY A 122 7.73 13.10 -1.77
C GLY A 122 6.95 12.59 -0.58
N LEU A 123 7.18 11.35 -0.12
CA LEU A 123 6.38 10.75 0.96
C LEU A 123 6.46 11.52 2.28
N GLY A 124 7.63 12.08 2.64
CA GLY A 124 7.74 12.92 3.84
C GLY A 124 6.94 14.23 3.75
N LEU A 125 6.72 14.76 2.55
CA LEU A 125 5.84 15.92 2.35
C LEU A 125 4.37 15.54 2.60
N LEU A 126 3.96 14.33 2.22
CA LEU A 126 2.61 13.80 2.51
C LEU A 126 2.43 13.53 4.01
N GLU A 127 3.45 12.95 4.67
CA GLU A 127 3.45 12.74 6.12
C GLU A 127 3.32 14.07 6.89
N ALA A 128 3.86 15.15 6.33
CA ALA A 128 3.84 16.49 6.92
C ALA A 128 2.52 17.26 6.69
N ILE A 129 1.53 16.71 5.96
CA ILE A 129 0.18 17.30 5.89
C ILE A 129 -0.53 17.03 7.22
N ALA A 130 -1.11 18.05 7.86
CA ALA A 130 -1.83 17.85 9.12
C ALA A 130 -3.14 17.06 8.96
N ASP A 131 -3.52 16.25 9.96
CA ASP A 131 -4.74 15.42 9.93
C ASP A 131 -6.01 16.26 9.67
N ASP A 132 -6.09 17.44 10.28
CA ASP A 132 -7.23 18.36 10.13
C ASP A 132 -7.36 18.90 8.70
N ALA A 133 -6.25 19.12 8.01
CA ALA A 133 -6.25 19.52 6.60
C ALA A 133 -6.78 18.40 5.69
N ILE A 134 -6.50 17.13 6.00
CA ILE A 134 -7.06 15.98 5.28
C ILE A 134 -8.56 15.85 5.59
N LEU A 135 -8.92 15.90 6.87
CA LEU A 135 -10.31 15.80 7.33
C LEU A 135 -11.22 16.91 6.80
N ALA A 136 -10.67 18.08 6.50
CA ALA A 136 -11.41 19.18 5.88
C ALA A 136 -11.97 18.82 4.48
N ASN A 137 -11.40 17.81 3.81
CA ASN A 137 -11.88 17.30 2.52
C ASN A 137 -12.77 16.05 2.65
N ALA A 138 -13.00 15.54 3.87
CA ALA A 138 -13.79 14.33 4.06
C ALA A 138 -15.28 14.61 3.89
N ASP A 139 -15.93 13.86 3.01
CA ASP A 139 -17.38 13.84 2.81
C ASP A 139 -17.88 12.39 2.70
N PRO A 140 -17.93 11.63 3.81
CA PRO A 140 -18.34 10.23 3.79
C PRO A 140 -19.79 10.01 3.37
N ASP A 141 -20.65 11.01 3.56
CA ASP A 141 -22.09 10.90 3.34
C ASP A 141 -22.55 11.59 2.04
N ASP A 142 -21.61 12.03 1.19
CA ASP A 142 -21.87 12.79 -0.05
C ASP A 142 -22.86 13.95 0.20
N LYS A 143 -22.56 14.80 1.19
CA LYS A 143 -23.45 15.88 1.65
C LYS A 143 -23.64 16.95 0.60
N ASN A 144 -22.69 17.10 -0.31
CA ASN A 144 -22.78 18.04 -1.42
C ASN A 144 -23.51 17.45 -2.65
N ALA A 145 -23.83 16.14 -2.64
CA ALA A 145 -24.52 15.41 -3.70
C ALA A 145 -23.81 15.49 -5.07
N ASP A 146 -22.47 15.47 -5.06
CA ASP A 146 -21.64 15.40 -6.27
C ASP A 146 -21.37 13.95 -6.72
N GLY A 147 -21.77 12.97 -5.90
CA GLY A 147 -21.60 11.54 -6.16
C GLY A 147 -20.24 11.00 -5.71
N ILE A 148 -19.45 11.79 -4.99
CA ILE A 148 -18.12 11.43 -4.48
C ILE A 148 -18.21 11.31 -2.96
N SER A 149 -17.72 10.19 -2.45
CA SER A 149 -17.55 9.99 -1.01
C SER A 149 -16.09 9.82 -0.67
N GLY A 150 -15.63 10.54 0.35
CA GLY A 150 -14.23 10.54 0.78
C GLY A 150 -14.12 10.42 2.30
N ARG A 151 -13.38 9.44 2.80
CA ARG A 151 -13.20 9.24 4.26
C ARG A 151 -11.80 8.76 4.63
N PRO A 152 -11.28 9.13 5.81
CA PRO A 152 -10.01 8.59 6.28
C PRO A 152 -10.15 7.10 6.60
N ASN A 153 -9.04 6.35 6.47
CA ASN A 153 -8.92 5.07 7.14
C ASN A 153 -8.39 5.27 8.57
N TRP A 154 -8.91 4.52 9.53
CA TRP A 154 -8.46 4.55 10.92
C TRP A 154 -7.73 3.25 11.24
N VAL A 155 -6.43 3.36 11.51
CA VAL A 155 -5.48 2.23 11.52
C VAL A 155 -4.74 2.14 12.84
N TRP A 156 -4.17 0.97 13.14
CA TRP A 156 -3.36 0.77 14.34
C TRP A 156 -1.95 1.34 14.17
N ASP A 157 -1.49 2.10 15.15
CA ASP A 157 -0.10 2.52 15.28
C ASP A 157 0.63 1.58 16.27
N ASP A 158 1.59 0.82 15.76
CA ASP A 158 2.38 -0.17 16.51
C ASP A 158 3.24 0.49 17.60
N ALA A 159 3.76 1.70 17.37
CA ALA A 159 4.60 2.38 18.36
C ALA A 159 3.76 3.03 19.46
N GLN A 160 2.62 3.63 19.10
CA GLN A 160 1.73 4.34 20.03
C GLN A 160 0.68 3.43 20.68
N GLN A 161 0.48 2.21 20.15
CA GLN A 161 -0.50 1.23 20.61
C GLN A 161 -1.93 1.79 20.68
N LYS A 162 -2.32 2.55 19.65
CA LYS A 162 -3.66 3.16 19.54
C LYS A 162 -4.08 3.29 18.08
N VAL A 163 -5.37 3.54 17.87
CA VAL A 163 -5.92 3.83 16.54
C VAL A 163 -5.66 5.30 16.19
N VAL A 164 -5.14 5.55 14.98
CA VAL A 164 -4.81 6.86 14.42
C VAL A 164 -5.22 6.93 12.93
N MET A 165 -5.09 8.08 12.29
CA MET A 165 -5.37 8.22 10.86
C MET A 165 -4.31 7.50 10.01
N GLY A 166 -4.77 6.71 9.06
CA GLY A 166 -3.96 6.05 8.05
C GLY A 166 -3.67 6.94 6.85
N ARG A 167 -2.52 6.74 6.18
CA ARG A 167 -2.01 7.64 5.12
C ARG A 167 -1.32 6.92 3.97
N PHE A 168 -0.60 5.84 4.27
CA PHE A 168 0.26 5.16 3.31
C PHE A 168 -0.26 3.78 2.96
N GLY A 169 0.13 3.30 1.79
CA GLY A 169 -0.44 2.11 1.17
C GLY A 169 -1.70 2.42 0.37
N TRP A 170 -2.16 1.41 -0.38
CA TRP A 170 -3.26 1.54 -1.35
C TRP A 170 -4.67 1.60 -0.75
N LYS A 171 -4.81 1.39 0.56
CA LYS A 171 -6.05 1.60 1.32
C LYS A 171 -5.76 2.45 2.57
N ALA A 172 -4.72 3.28 2.50
CA ALA A 172 -4.23 4.08 3.63
C ALA A 172 -4.00 3.26 4.92
N GLY A 173 -3.55 2.01 4.81
CA GLY A 173 -3.42 1.07 5.93
C GLY A 173 -2.28 1.37 6.92
N GLN A 174 -1.37 2.30 6.59
CA GLN A 174 -0.21 2.63 7.40
C GLN A 174 -0.23 4.10 7.86
N PRO A 175 -0.01 4.39 9.14
CA PRO A 175 -0.17 5.74 9.68
C PRO A 175 1.01 6.68 9.41
N ASN A 176 2.22 6.13 9.32
CA ASN A 176 3.46 6.89 9.20
C ASN A 176 4.53 6.08 8.43
N LEU A 177 5.59 6.76 8.00
CA LEU A 177 6.66 6.16 7.21
C LEU A 177 7.50 5.16 8.00
N ASN A 178 7.67 5.36 9.30
CA ASN A 178 8.41 4.41 10.14
C ASN A 178 7.69 3.05 10.18
N GLN A 179 6.38 3.03 10.42
CA GLN A 179 5.60 1.80 10.43
C GLN A 179 5.55 1.15 9.04
N GLN A 180 5.40 1.94 7.97
CA GLN A 180 5.49 1.43 6.60
C GLN A 180 6.85 0.75 6.33
N ASN A 181 7.96 1.34 6.81
CA ASN A 181 9.29 0.75 6.68
C ASN A 181 9.42 -0.54 7.49
N VAL A 182 8.94 -0.55 8.74
CA VAL A 182 8.95 -1.75 9.60
C VAL A 182 8.16 -2.89 8.98
N HIS A 183 6.95 -2.61 8.48
CA HIS A 183 6.11 -3.62 7.83
C HIS A 183 6.69 -4.10 6.51
N ALA A 184 7.40 -3.25 5.76
CA ALA A 184 8.13 -3.67 4.57
C ALA A 184 9.34 -4.55 4.91
N PHE A 185 10.08 -4.24 5.97
CA PHE A 185 11.17 -5.11 6.44
C PHE A 185 10.65 -6.50 6.81
N SER A 186 9.58 -6.59 7.60
CA SER A 186 8.98 -7.87 7.99
C SER A 186 8.33 -8.57 6.80
N GLY A 187 7.28 -7.97 6.23
CA GLY A 187 6.41 -8.63 5.27
C GLY A 187 7.00 -8.79 3.87
N ASP A 188 7.88 -7.89 3.43
CA ASP A 188 8.42 -7.94 2.06
C ASP A 188 9.83 -8.53 2.01
N MET A 189 10.62 -8.30 3.06
CA MET A 189 12.02 -8.70 3.11
C MET A 189 12.30 -9.88 4.03
N GLY A 190 11.40 -10.22 4.96
CA GLY A 190 11.61 -11.25 5.98
C GLY A 190 12.72 -10.85 6.95
N LEU A 191 12.69 -9.61 7.44
CA LEU A 191 13.68 -9.07 8.37
C LEU A 191 13.02 -8.51 9.63
N THR A 192 13.54 -8.92 10.79
CA THR A 192 13.05 -8.44 12.09
C THR A 192 13.52 -7.01 12.42
N THR A 193 12.72 -6.30 13.21
CA THR A 193 13.02 -4.97 13.76
C THR A 193 12.63 -4.93 15.25
N SER A 194 13.03 -3.89 15.99
CA SER A 194 12.60 -3.72 17.39
C SER A 194 11.08 -3.60 17.56
N LEU A 195 10.37 -3.05 16.55
CA LEU A 195 8.90 -2.93 16.57
C LEU A 195 8.18 -4.20 16.08
N ARG A 196 8.85 -5.04 15.28
CA ARG A 196 8.38 -6.36 14.85
C ARG A 196 9.49 -7.39 14.94
N PRO A 197 9.69 -8.00 16.14
CA PRO A 197 10.77 -8.93 16.40
C PRO A 197 10.42 -10.39 16.04
N PHE A 198 9.53 -10.59 15.06
CA PHE A 198 9.02 -11.90 14.67
C PHE A 198 8.77 -11.97 13.16
N ASP A 199 8.84 -13.18 12.61
CA ASP A 199 8.53 -13.48 11.21
C ASP A 199 7.02 -13.68 11.00
N ASP A 200 6.57 -13.55 9.75
CA ASP A 200 5.16 -13.74 9.35
C ASP A 200 4.79 -15.23 9.10
N CYS A 201 5.67 -16.18 9.48
CA CYS A 201 5.39 -17.61 9.34
C CYS A 201 4.15 -18.03 10.16
N THR A 202 3.21 -18.74 9.55
CA THR A 202 2.03 -19.30 10.23
C THR A 202 2.35 -20.64 10.91
N PRO A 203 1.49 -21.13 11.82
CA PRO A 203 1.64 -22.48 12.39
C PRO A 203 1.64 -23.62 11.34
N ALA A 204 1.08 -23.41 10.15
CA ALA A 204 1.11 -24.38 9.06
C ALA A 204 2.49 -24.48 8.39
N GLN A 205 3.34 -23.46 8.55
CA GLN A 205 4.63 -23.34 7.87
C GLN A 205 5.77 -23.77 8.79
N THR A 206 5.78 -25.06 9.18
CA THR A 206 6.75 -25.59 10.15
C THR A 206 8.20 -25.43 9.72
N ASP A 207 8.49 -25.56 8.42
CA ASP A 207 9.85 -25.41 7.89
C ASP A 207 10.31 -23.94 7.95
N CYS A 208 9.38 -22.98 7.82
CA CYS A 208 9.62 -21.55 7.99
C CYS A 208 9.94 -21.23 9.45
N LEU A 209 9.13 -21.74 10.38
CA LEU A 209 9.33 -21.57 11.82
C LEU A 209 10.62 -22.22 12.34
N ALA A 210 11.06 -23.32 11.70
CA ALA A 210 12.30 -24.02 12.04
C ALA A 210 13.54 -23.45 11.33
N ALA A 211 13.36 -22.55 10.36
CA ALA A 211 14.46 -21.96 9.63
C ALA A 211 15.30 -21.07 10.55
N PRO A 212 16.63 -21.01 10.34
CA PRO A 212 17.45 -20.04 11.05
C PRO A 212 17.03 -18.61 10.67
N ASN A 213 16.91 -17.74 11.66
CA ASN A 213 16.78 -16.29 11.45
C ASN A 213 18.14 -15.60 11.59
N GLY A 214 18.24 -14.35 11.14
CA GLY A 214 19.45 -13.55 11.26
C GLY A 214 19.57 -12.77 12.57
N ASN A 215 18.76 -13.07 13.59
CA ASN A 215 18.84 -12.35 14.87
C ASN A 215 20.20 -12.57 15.53
N GLY A 216 20.64 -11.57 16.30
CA GLY A 216 21.87 -11.64 17.07
C GLY A 216 21.83 -12.69 18.19
N PRO A 217 22.99 -13.04 18.77
CA PRO A 217 23.09 -14.08 19.81
C PRO A 217 22.29 -13.76 21.07
N ASP A 218 22.03 -12.47 21.34
CA ASP A 218 21.26 -11.99 22.48
C ASP A 218 19.82 -11.61 22.08
N GLY A 219 19.38 -11.99 20.87
CA GLY A 219 18.05 -11.72 20.34
C GLY A 219 17.91 -10.35 19.66
N GLU A 220 19.02 -9.72 19.27
CA GLU A 220 18.99 -8.46 18.54
C GLU A 220 18.30 -8.63 17.18
N PRO A 221 17.46 -7.68 16.75
CA PRO A 221 16.82 -7.77 15.44
C PRO A 221 17.83 -7.63 14.30
N GLU A 222 17.51 -8.24 13.16
CA GLU A 222 18.32 -8.18 11.93
C GLU A 222 18.50 -6.73 11.44
N VAL A 223 17.47 -5.90 11.62
CA VAL A 223 17.52 -4.48 11.35
C VAL A 223 17.65 -3.71 12.65
N SER A 224 18.88 -3.25 12.93
CA SER A 224 19.13 -2.35 14.06
C SER A 224 18.35 -1.03 13.95
N ASP A 225 18.05 -0.41 15.09
CA ASP A 225 17.37 0.89 15.15
C ASP A 225 18.12 1.98 14.37
N ASN A 226 19.46 1.92 14.30
CA ASN A 226 20.23 2.86 13.51
C ASN A 226 20.00 2.67 12.00
N ILE A 227 19.89 1.43 11.51
CA ILE A 227 19.56 1.16 10.10
C ILE A 227 18.13 1.60 9.81
N LEU A 228 17.17 1.28 10.68
CA LEU A 228 15.78 1.70 10.53
C LEU A 228 15.67 3.23 10.44
N ARG A 229 16.35 3.96 11.34
CA ARG A 229 16.43 5.43 11.32
C ARG A 229 17.02 5.97 10.02
N LEU A 230 18.05 5.34 9.46
CA LEU A 230 18.64 5.77 8.19
C LEU A 230 17.70 5.55 7.01
N VAL A 231 16.95 4.45 7.02
CA VAL A 231 15.93 4.16 5.99
C VAL A 231 14.74 5.11 6.12
N GLU A 232 14.28 5.37 7.34
CA GLU A 232 13.24 6.39 7.60
C GLU A 232 13.67 7.78 7.13
N PHE A 233 14.90 8.19 7.45
CA PHE A 233 15.45 9.46 6.95
C PHE A 233 15.45 9.49 5.42
N TYR A 234 15.87 8.40 4.75
CA TYR A 234 15.86 8.32 3.29
C TYR A 234 14.45 8.42 2.70
N THR A 235 13.50 7.60 3.17
CA THR A 235 12.14 7.56 2.62
C THR A 235 11.36 8.85 2.89
N ARG A 236 11.66 9.52 4.00
CA ARG A 236 11.08 10.83 4.35
C ARG A 236 11.67 11.97 3.51
N ASN A 237 12.96 11.93 3.18
CA ASN A 237 13.64 13.05 2.52
C ASN A 237 13.83 12.89 1.00
N LEU A 238 13.28 11.83 0.39
CA LEU A 238 13.34 11.67 -1.05
C LEU A 238 12.46 12.72 -1.75
N GLY A 239 13.10 13.71 -2.39
CA GLY A 239 12.42 14.86 -2.98
C GLY A 239 11.58 14.52 -4.22
N VAL A 240 10.58 15.37 -4.50
CA VAL A 240 9.79 15.30 -5.73
C VAL A 240 10.58 15.87 -6.92
N PRO A 241 10.51 15.28 -8.12
CA PRO A 241 11.10 15.87 -9.32
C PRO A 241 10.53 17.27 -9.61
N ALA A 242 11.38 18.17 -10.09
CA ALA A 242 10.96 19.51 -10.48
C ALA A 242 9.84 19.46 -11.54
N ARG A 243 8.78 20.23 -11.32
CA ARG A 243 7.70 20.39 -12.30
C ARG A 243 8.26 21.04 -13.56
N ARG A 244 8.00 20.45 -14.73
CA ARG A 244 8.51 20.91 -16.03
C ARG A 244 7.43 21.66 -16.79
N LYS A 245 7.84 22.62 -17.64
CA LYS A 245 6.96 23.30 -18.62
C LYS A 245 5.71 23.93 -18.01
N VAL A 246 5.85 24.60 -16.86
CA VAL A 246 4.69 25.10 -16.09
C VAL A 246 3.85 26.16 -16.82
N ASP A 247 4.49 26.92 -17.72
CA ASP A 247 3.88 27.99 -18.50
C ASP A 247 3.54 27.57 -19.94
N ASP A 248 3.77 26.29 -20.29
CA ASP A 248 3.44 25.78 -21.62
C ASP A 248 1.92 25.83 -21.83
N PRO A 249 1.42 26.46 -22.92
CA PRO A 249 -0.01 26.58 -23.18
C PRO A 249 -0.75 25.23 -23.17
N GLN A 250 -0.12 24.15 -23.60
CA GLN A 250 -0.72 22.81 -23.58
C GLN A 250 -0.88 22.28 -22.15
N VAL A 251 0.10 22.54 -21.27
CA VAL A 251 0.04 22.16 -19.85
C VAL A 251 -1.07 22.94 -19.14
N LEU A 252 -1.21 24.23 -19.45
CA LEU A 252 -2.28 25.08 -18.90
C LEU A 252 -3.67 24.65 -19.40
N ALA A 253 -3.80 24.29 -20.69
CA ALA A 253 -5.03 23.74 -21.23
C ALA A 253 -5.42 22.42 -20.53
N GLY A 254 -4.46 21.52 -20.31
CA GLY A 254 -4.67 20.27 -19.55
C GLY A 254 -5.10 20.53 -18.10
N LYS A 255 -4.51 21.53 -17.43
CA LYS A 255 -4.95 21.96 -16.10
C LYS A 255 -6.41 22.40 -16.13
N ASN A 256 -6.83 23.21 -17.10
CA ASN A 256 -8.22 23.65 -17.19
C ASN A 256 -9.19 22.48 -17.39
N LEU A 257 -8.84 21.52 -18.26
CA LEU A 257 -9.64 20.31 -18.48
C LEU A 257 -9.78 19.47 -17.21
N PHE A 258 -8.71 19.32 -16.43
CA PHE A 258 -8.73 18.63 -15.15
C PHE A 258 -9.77 19.25 -14.19
N PHE A 259 -9.81 20.59 -14.10
CA PHE A 259 -10.79 21.28 -13.26
C PHE A 259 -12.22 21.18 -13.80
N GLN A 260 -12.39 21.25 -15.12
CA GLN A 260 -13.71 21.12 -15.77
C GLN A 260 -14.28 19.71 -15.65
N ALA A 261 -13.43 18.69 -15.64
CA ALA A 261 -13.82 17.30 -15.44
C ALA A 261 -14.13 16.95 -13.98
N GLY A 262 -13.85 17.86 -13.03
CA GLY A 262 -14.09 17.63 -11.61
C GLY A 262 -13.05 16.75 -10.92
N CYS A 263 -11.90 16.48 -11.56
CA CYS A 263 -10.87 15.59 -11.02
C CYS A 263 -10.32 16.06 -9.66
N GLN A 264 -10.26 17.37 -9.45
CA GLN A 264 -9.82 18.02 -8.21
C GLN A 264 -10.67 17.68 -6.98
N GLN A 265 -11.87 17.11 -7.17
CA GLN A 265 -12.77 16.75 -6.06
C GLN A 265 -12.16 15.65 -5.17
N CYS A 266 -11.44 14.68 -5.76
CA CYS A 266 -10.63 13.71 -5.02
C CYS A 266 -9.13 14.06 -5.08
N HIS A 267 -8.66 14.57 -6.23
CA HIS A 267 -7.26 14.89 -6.45
C HIS A 267 -6.93 16.32 -6.00
N THR A 268 -7.01 16.55 -4.68
CA THR A 268 -6.77 17.86 -4.06
C THR A 268 -5.45 18.46 -4.55
N PRO A 269 -5.48 19.60 -5.27
CA PRO A 269 -4.30 20.08 -6.00
C PRO A 269 -3.15 20.58 -5.12
N ALA A 270 -3.43 21.04 -3.91
CA ALA A 270 -2.42 21.67 -3.06
C ALA A 270 -2.71 21.51 -1.57
N PHE A 271 -1.63 21.38 -0.80
CA PHE A 271 -1.63 21.45 0.66
C PHE A 271 -0.49 22.36 1.12
N LYS A 272 -0.60 22.84 2.36
CA LYS A 272 0.53 23.40 3.09
C LYS A 272 0.95 22.41 4.16
N THR A 273 2.24 22.06 4.20
CA THR A 273 2.76 21.18 5.26
C THR A 273 2.79 21.92 6.59
N ARG A 274 2.65 21.16 7.68
CA ARG A 274 2.61 21.68 9.04
C ARG A 274 3.94 22.34 9.43
N SER A 275 3.88 23.28 10.36
CA SER A 275 5.06 24.02 10.83
C SER A 275 6.00 23.18 11.70
N ASP A 276 5.47 22.12 12.30
CA ASP A 276 6.13 21.17 13.19
C ASP A 276 6.31 19.79 12.51
N ALA A 277 6.67 19.81 11.22
CA ALA A 277 7.05 18.59 10.51
C ALA A 277 8.24 17.91 11.21
N ALA A 278 8.35 16.58 11.06
CA ALA A 278 9.42 15.79 11.69
C ALA A 278 10.82 16.28 11.29
N GLU A 279 10.97 16.73 10.04
CA GLU A 279 12.18 17.37 9.52
C GLU A 279 11.92 18.85 9.23
N PRO A 280 12.79 19.78 9.65
CA PRO A 280 12.64 21.22 9.39
C PRO A 280 12.49 21.56 7.91
N GLU A 281 13.19 20.82 7.05
CA GLU A 281 13.18 21.01 5.60
C GLU A 281 11.80 20.73 5.01
N LEU A 282 10.97 19.90 5.66
CA LEU A 282 9.62 19.55 5.20
C LEU A 282 8.53 20.49 5.73
N ALA A 283 8.88 21.41 6.63
CA ALA A 283 7.92 22.29 7.28
C ALA A 283 7.50 23.48 6.40
N ASN A 284 6.25 23.94 6.55
CA ASN A 284 5.71 25.15 5.92
C ASN A 284 5.83 25.21 4.37
N GLN A 285 5.90 24.08 3.69
CA GLN A 285 5.97 24.01 2.24
C GLN A 285 4.59 24.02 1.60
N GLU A 286 4.45 24.72 0.48
CA GLU A 286 3.30 24.56 -0.41
C GLU A 286 3.58 23.43 -1.41
N ILE A 287 2.85 22.33 -1.27
CA ILE A 287 3.04 21.11 -2.07
C ILE A 287 1.84 20.88 -2.98
N ARG A 288 2.04 20.09 -4.04
CA ARG A 288 1.00 19.80 -5.05
C ARG A 288 0.86 18.30 -5.28
N PRO A 289 0.27 17.55 -4.33
CA PRO A 289 0.22 16.09 -4.40
C PRO A 289 -0.86 15.58 -5.36
N TYR A 290 -1.90 16.37 -5.65
CA TYR A 290 -3.06 15.93 -6.45
C TYR A 290 -3.70 14.65 -5.87
N SER A 291 -3.91 14.65 -4.56
CA SER A 291 -4.55 13.60 -3.77
C SER A 291 -5.03 14.22 -2.47
N ASP A 292 -6.20 13.84 -2.00
CA ASP A 292 -6.73 14.24 -0.69
C ASP A 292 -6.34 13.30 0.45
N LEU A 293 -5.68 12.17 0.15
CA LEU A 293 -5.31 11.10 1.09
C LEU A 293 -6.51 10.45 1.80
N LEU A 294 -7.69 10.49 1.15
CA LEU A 294 -8.90 9.82 1.61
C LEU A 294 -9.16 8.55 0.80
N LEU A 295 -9.92 7.64 1.40
CA LEU A 295 -10.49 6.49 0.72
C LEU A 295 -11.69 6.93 -0.13
N HIS A 296 -11.75 6.45 -1.36
CA HIS A 296 -12.89 6.63 -2.26
C HIS A 296 -13.38 5.28 -2.78
N ASP A 297 -14.69 5.08 -2.86
CA ASP A 297 -15.26 3.90 -3.53
C ASP A 297 -15.04 4.01 -5.04
N MET A 298 -14.20 3.12 -5.58
CA MET A 298 -13.83 3.12 -6.99
C MET A 298 -14.74 2.24 -7.87
N GLY A 299 -15.81 1.70 -7.29
CA GLY A 299 -16.82 0.87 -7.93
C GLY A 299 -16.47 -0.62 -8.01
N GLU A 300 -17.49 -1.42 -8.33
CA GLU A 300 -17.41 -2.89 -8.39
C GLU A 300 -16.31 -3.40 -9.33
N GLY A 301 -16.08 -2.72 -10.46
CA GLY A 301 -15.06 -3.11 -11.44
C GLY A 301 -13.61 -3.02 -10.93
N LEU A 302 -13.38 -2.31 -9.82
CA LEU A 302 -12.07 -2.17 -9.16
C LEU A 302 -12.07 -2.76 -7.74
N ALA A 303 -13.15 -3.43 -7.32
CA ALA A 303 -13.24 -4.01 -5.99
C ALA A 303 -12.36 -5.26 -5.89
N ASP A 304 -11.51 -5.32 -4.86
CA ASP A 304 -10.72 -6.51 -4.51
C ASP A 304 -11.40 -7.38 -3.44
N ASN A 305 -12.59 -6.96 -2.98
CA ASN A 305 -13.41 -7.57 -1.93
C ASN A 305 -12.69 -7.75 -0.58
N ARG A 306 -11.45 -7.28 -0.45
CA ARG A 306 -10.64 -7.39 0.76
C ARG A 306 -10.75 -6.10 1.57
N THR A 307 -11.26 -6.23 2.79
CA THR A 307 -11.26 -5.14 3.76
C THR A 307 -9.83 -4.85 4.23
N GLU A 308 -9.59 -3.63 4.71
CA GLU A 308 -8.35 -3.27 5.40
C GLU A 308 -8.62 -2.15 6.43
N PHE A 309 -8.61 -2.53 7.70
CA PHE A 309 -9.15 -1.76 8.80
C PHE A 309 -10.61 -1.39 8.53
N GLN A 310 -10.89 -0.12 8.28
CA GLN A 310 -12.24 0.33 7.95
C GLN A 310 -12.48 0.43 6.45
N ALA A 311 -11.44 0.30 5.61
CA ALA A 311 -11.60 0.32 4.16
C ALA A 311 -12.40 -0.91 3.70
N THR A 312 -13.41 -0.69 2.86
CA THR A 312 -14.16 -1.77 2.20
C THR A 312 -13.34 -2.40 1.07
N GLY A 313 -13.88 -3.42 0.41
CA GLY A 313 -13.26 -4.02 -0.78
C GLY A 313 -13.23 -3.11 -2.00
N SER A 314 -14.11 -2.12 -2.10
CA SER A 314 -14.20 -1.18 -3.22
C SER A 314 -13.45 0.14 -2.98
N GLU A 315 -13.07 0.42 -1.74
CA GLU A 315 -12.36 1.64 -1.36
C GLU A 315 -10.84 1.53 -1.59
N TRP A 316 -10.24 2.61 -2.08
CA TRP A 316 -8.80 2.75 -2.32
C TRP A 316 -8.30 4.12 -1.87
#